data_AF-A0A954QWL4-F1
#
_entry.id   AF-A0A954QWL4-F1
#
_cell.length_a   1.000
_cell.length_b   1.000
_cell.length_c   1.000
_cell.angle_alpha   90.00
_cell.angle_beta   90.00
_cell.angle_gamma   90.00
#
_symmetry.space_group_name_H-M   'P 1'
#
loop_
_entity.id
_entity.type
_entity.pdbx_description
1 polymer ?
#
loop_
_entity_poly.entity_id
_entity_poly.type
_entity_poly.pdbx_seq_one_letter_code
_entity_poly.pdbx_strand_id
1 'polypeptide(L)'
;MSQLNLLRRKLARLRRTRQSQRWMAAHSAWLTAVLVALAAVFVLDFLFSLNVPQRVVVMVVAAVGVVWAFARYTAPLLGVRETEIDLALQVERRQRISSDLVAALQFEERSASAVGSPRLRQAVIEGTASRSQRLNVHDGFDSGPTVRRVAWLILAVAGAATFIGVFPEYARVFGQRLALGATHYPSWTQIRTIGVSGMPVLENAEHPTPRDVRLAEGLPLEFLVRVTGRLPQRGEARLVSGPSDARRVLELEPLSLDERRLRLEDAQARIQAAQEDPQIDVVGPWADEVAALLRYDCSDAAAEIAAIVSGNSDASLSDRERLTLATEPLNDRLAAWPDEAESAAVFRARLDRLVEPVSYQIYLG
;
A
#
# COMPACT_ATOMS: atom_id res chain seq x y z
N MET A 1 45.99 -31.30 -30.28
CA MET A 1 44.77 -30.51 -29.96
C MET A 1 44.69 -29.34 -30.94
N SER A 2 43.62 -29.25 -31.74
CA SER A 2 43.54 -28.30 -32.86
C SER A 2 43.28 -26.85 -32.39
N GLN A 3 43.92 -25.88 -33.05
CA GLN A 3 43.72 -24.44 -32.79
C GLN A 3 42.25 -23.99 -33.00
N LEU A 4 41.47 -24.75 -33.79
CA LEU A 4 40.04 -24.55 -34.03
C LEU A 4 39.17 -24.81 -32.80
N ASN A 5 39.53 -25.74 -31.92
CA ASN A 5 38.83 -25.95 -30.64
C ASN A 5 38.90 -24.72 -29.73
N LEU A 6 40.01 -23.97 -29.79
CA LEU A 6 40.18 -22.73 -29.04
C LEU A 6 39.29 -21.61 -29.61
N LEU A 7 39.11 -21.58 -30.94
CA LEU A 7 38.20 -20.66 -31.63
C LEU A 7 36.72 -20.97 -31.32
N ARG A 8 36.30 -22.25 -31.38
CA ARG A 8 34.95 -22.69 -30.98
C ARG A 8 34.65 -22.34 -29.52
N ARG A 9 35.60 -22.53 -28.61
CA ARG A 9 35.44 -22.12 -27.19
C ARG A 9 35.26 -20.61 -27.04
N LYS A 10 36.02 -19.79 -27.79
CA LYS A 10 35.85 -18.32 -27.79
C LYS A 10 34.48 -17.92 -28.34
N LEU A 11 34.05 -18.49 -29.47
CA LEU A 11 32.73 -18.25 -30.07
C LEU A 11 31.57 -18.70 -29.17
N ALA A 12 31.69 -19.88 -28.54
CA ALA A 12 30.70 -20.36 -27.58
C ALA A 12 30.62 -19.45 -26.34
N ARG A 13 31.75 -18.93 -25.84
CA ARG A 13 31.79 -17.97 -24.73
C ARG A 13 31.12 -16.65 -25.12
N LEU A 14 31.35 -16.16 -26.34
CA LEU A 14 30.69 -14.97 -26.91
C LEU A 14 29.18 -15.16 -27.06
N ARG A 15 28.74 -16.34 -27.54
CA ARG A 15 27.32 -16.67 -27.65
C ARG A 15 26.65 -16.64 -26.28
N ARG A 16 27.27 -17.24 -25.27
CA ARG A 16 26.76 -17.23 -23.87
C ARG A 16 26.69 -15.81 -23.31
N THR A 17 27.70 -14.97 -23.51
CA THR A 17 27.66 -13.58 -23.02
C THR A 17 26.60 -12.74 -23.72
N ARG A 18 26.43 -12.87 -25.04
CA ARG A 18 25.35 -12.18 -25.77
C ARG A 18 23.96 -12.66 -25.36
N GLN A 19 23.80 -13.98 -25.20
CA GLN A 19 22.55 -14.55 -24.74
C GLN A 19 22.21 -14.04 -23.32
N SER A 20 23.18 -14.02 -22.41
CA SER A 20 23.02 -13.45 -21.06
C SER A 20 22.67 -11.96 -21.09
N GLN A 21 23.39 -11.15 -21.89
CA GLN A 21 23.11 -9.72 -22.03
C GLN A 21 21.71 -9.45 -22.61
N ARG A 22 21.26 -10.23 -23.59
CA ARG A 22 19.92 -10.13 -24.16
C ARG A 22 18.85 -10.54 -23.15
N TRP A 23 19.08 -11.61 -22.40
CA TRP A 23 18.20 -12.02 -21.30
C TRP A 23 18.10 -10.92 -20.24
N MET A 24 19.21 -10.35 -19.80
CA MET A 24 19.23 -9.21 -18.86
C MET A 24 18.52 -7.98 -19.42
N ALA A 25 18.74 -7.62 -20.69
CA ALA A 25 18.09 -6.48 -21.34
C ALA A 25 16.57 -6.68 -21.53
N ALA A 26 16.15 -7.93 -21.76
CA ALA A 26 14.75 -8.32 -21.93
C ALA A 26 14.02 -8.30 -20.58
N HIS A 27 14.59 -8.95 -19.56
CA HIS A 27 14.00 -8.98 -18.22
C HIS A 27 14.01 -7.61 -17.56
N SER A 28 15.05 -6.79 -17.77
CA SER A 28 15.08 -5.43 -17.22
C SER A 28 13.99 -4.54 -17.78
N ALA A 29 13.78 -4.54 -19.11
CA ALA A 29 12.69 -3.78 -19.72
C ALA A 29 11.31 -4.21 -19.19
N TRP A 30 11.10 -5.52 -19.03
CA TRP A 30 9.83 -6.04 -18.50
C TRP A 30 9.62 -5.69 -17.03
N LEU A 31 10.62 -5.89 -16.16
CA LEU A 31 10.54 -5.50 -14.74
C LEU A 31 10.31 -3.99 -14.58
N THR A 32 11.01 -3.16 -15.36
CA THR A 32 10.79 -1.70 -15.32
C THR A 32 9.34 -1.37 -15.69
N ALA A 33 8.78 -2.00 -16.73
CA ALA A 33 7.38 -1.78 -17.10
C ALA A 33 6.41 -2.20 -15.98
N VAL A 34 6.66 -3.33 -15.30
CA VAL A 34 5.87 -3.78 -14.15
C VAL A 34 5.94 -2.77 -13.00
N LEU A 35 7.14 -2.30 -12.64
CA LEU A 35 7.31 -1.32 -11.56
C LEU A 35 6.63 0.01 -11.87
N VAL A 36 6.76 0.50 -13.10
CA VAL A 36 6.09 1.74 -13.54
C VAL A 36 4.57 1.57 -13.54
N ALA A 37 4.06 0.43 -13.98
CA ALA A 37 2.64 0.14 -13.94
C ALA A 37 2.10 0.08 -12.51
N LEU A 38 2.80 -0.58 -11.59
CA LEU A 38 2.43 -0.61 -10.17
C LEU A 38 2.47 0.78 -9.54
N ALA A 39 3.49 1.58 -9.85
CA ALA A 39 3.57 2.96 -9.38
C ALA A 39 2.40 3.81 -9.92
N ALA A 40 2.04 3.64 -11.20
CA ALA A 40 0.89 4.33 -11.78
C ALA A 40 -0.44 3.91 -11.13
N VAL A 41 -0.65 2.60 -10.88
CA VAL A 41 -1.82 2.10 -10.15
C VAL A 41 -1.87 2.68 -8.75
N PHE A 42 -0.74 2.71 -8.03
CA PHE A 42 -0.65 3.31 -6.69
C PHE A 42 -1.02 4.81 -6.73
N VAL A 43 -0.43 5.59 -7.63
CA VAL A 43 -0.72 7.03 -7.74
C VAL A 43 -2.19 7.27 -8.06
N LEU A 44 -2.78 6.52 -8.98
CA LEU A 44 -4.20 6.64 -9.33
C LEU A 44 -5.11 6.22 -8.17
N ASP A 45 -4.82 5.10 -7.51
CA ASP A 45 -5.61 4.62 -6.36
C ASP A 45 -5.53 5.59 -5.18
N PHE A 46 -4.37 6.21 -4.95
CA PHE A 46 -4.16 7.22 -3.93
C PHE A 46 -4.86 8.55 -4.25
N LEU A 47 -4.70 9.10 -5.47
CA LEU A 47 -5.30 10.39 -5.85
C LEU A 47 -6.84 10.35 -5.91
N PHE A 48 -7.40 9.25 -6.42
CA PHE A 48 -8.84 9.16 -6.68
C PHE A 48 -9.61 8.35 -5.64
N SER A 49 -8.92 7.79 -4.62
CA SER A 49 -9.54 6.93 -3.61
C SER A 49 -10.44 5.85 -4.24
N LEU A 50 -9.90 5.13 -5.23
CA LEU A 50 -10.69 4.26 -6.10
C LEU A 50 -11.43 3.18 -5.29
N ASN A 51 -12.72 3.01 -5.61
CA ASN A 51 -13.51 1.90 -5.10
C ASN A 51 -13.07 0.58 -5.75
N VAL A 52 -13.53 -0.55 -5.21
CA VAL A 52 -13.16 -1.89 -5.69
C VAL A 52 -13.35 -2.07 -7.21
N PRO A 53 -14.51 -1.76 -7.83
CA PRO A 53 -14.67 -1.97 -9.27
C PRO A 53 -13.78 -1.05 -10.11
N GLN A 54 -13.61 0.22 -9.74
CA GLN A 54 -12.69 1.13 -10.45
C GLN A 54 -11.24 0.64 -10.36
N ARG A 55 -10.82 0.14 -9.20
CA ARG A 55 -9.49 -0.42 -9.00
C ARG A 55 -9.24 -1.63 -9.90
N VAL A 56 -10.22 -2.54 -10.01
CA VAL A 56 -10.14 -3.69 -10.94
C VAL A 56 -9.93 -3.23 -12.37
N VAL A 57 -10.68 -2.22 -12.83
CA VAL A 57 -10.52 -1.66 -14.19
C VAL A 57 -9.10 -1.10 -14.38
N VAL A 58 -8.61 -0.30 -13.44
CA VAL A 58 -7.24 0.26 -13.52
C VAL A 58 -6.17 -0.83 -13.52
N MET A 59 -6.34 -1.88 -12.70
CA MET A 59 -5.43 -3.04 -12.67
C MET A 59 -5.44 -3.83 -13.99
N VAL A 60 -6.60 -4.03 -14.61
CA VAL A 60 -6.72 -4.70 -15.91
C VAL A 60 -6.02 -3.86 -16.99
N VAL A 61 -6.24 -2.54 -17.02
CA VAL A 61 -5.55 -1.65 -17.96
C VAL A 61 -4.04 -1.69 -17.76
N ALA A 62 -3.57 -1.68 -16.51
CA ALA A 62 -2.16 -1.82 -16.18
C ALA A 62 -1.58 -3.17 -16.64
N ALA A 63 -2.30 -4.27 -16.42
CA ALA A 63 -1.91 -5.61 -16.85
C ALA A 63 -1.82 -5.71 -18.39
N VAL A 64 -2.81 -5.18 -19.11
CA VAL A 64 -2.78 -5.09 -20.59
C VAL A 64 -1.58 -4.27 -21.05
N GLY A 65 -1.29 -3.14 -20.40
CA GLY A 65 -0.11 -2.32 -20.68
C GLY A 65 1.20 -3.07 -20.49
N VAL A 66 1.34 -3.86 -19.42
CA VAL A 66 2.52 -4.70 -19.16
C VAL A 66 2.66 -5.80 -20.22
N VAL A 67 1.56 -6.48 -20.58
CA VAL A 67 1.57 -7.52 -21.63
C VAL A 67 1.94 -6.93 -22.99
N TRP A 68 1.38 -5.78 -23.35
CA TRP A 68 1.73 -5.06 -24.56
C TRP A 68 3.21 -4.64 -24.57
N ALA A 69 3.72 -4.10 -23.46
CA ALA A 69 5.13 -3.74 -23.32
C ALA A 69 6.05 -4.97 -23.46
N PHE A 70 5.66 -6.11 -22.88
CA PHE A 70 6.38 -7.37 -23.05
C PHE A 70 6.41 -7.81 -24.53
N ALA A 71 5.26 -7.81 -25.20
CA ALA A 71 5.16 -8.18 -26.61
C ALA A 71 5.96 -7.24 -27.52
N ARG A 72 5.96 -5.93 -27.22
CA ARG A 72 6.62 -4.91 -28.04
C ARG A 72 8.13 -4.82 -27.83
N TYR A 73 8.59 -4.95 -26.59
CA TYR A 73 9.99 -4.65 -26.20
C TYR A 73 10.79 -5.88 -25.79
N THR A 74 10.14 -6.92 -25.24
CA THR A 74 10.82 -8.10 -24.66
C THR A 74 10.79 -9.29 -25.60
N ALA A 75 9.63 -9.63 -26.16
CA ALA A 75 9.47 -10.75 -27.10
C ALA A 75 10.42 -10.71 -28.32
N PRO A 76 10.63 -9.57 -29.03
CA PRO A 76 11.57 -9.54 -30.16
C PRO A 76 13.02 -9.80 -29.73
N LEU A 77 13.39 -9.50 -28.49
CA LEU A 77 14.73 -9.77 -27.97
C LEU A 77 14.95 -11.24 -27.60
N LEU A 78 13.87 -11.98 -27.29
CA LEU A 78 13.93 -13.40 -26.94
C LEU A 78 13.81 -14.31 -28.17
N GLY A 79 13.16 -13.85 -29.25
CA GLY A 79 12.88 -14.66 -30.45
C GLY A 79 14.06 -14.94 -31.39
N VAL A 80 15.12 -14.12 -31.37
CA VAL A 80 16.24 -14.30 -32.34
C VAL A 80 17.20 -15.40 -31.87
N ARG A 81 17.25 -16.52 -32.60
CA ARG A 81 18.27 -17.56 -32.47
C ARG A 81 19.48 -17.20 -33.33
N GLU A 82 20.62 -16.88 -32.72
CA GLU A 82 21.89 -16.65 -33.44
C GLU A 82 22.61 -18.00 -33.63
N THR A 83 22.87 -18.40 -34.86
CA THR A 83 23.72 -19.56 -35.16
C THR A 83 25.20 -19.19 -35.05
N GLU A 84 26.10 -20.17 -34.87
CA GLU A 84 27.55 -19.92 -34.82
C GLU A 84 28.07 -19.28 -36.11
N ILE A 85 27.46 -19.63 -37.24
CA ILE A 85 27.75 -19.09 -38.57
C ILE A 85 27.33 -17.62 -38.67
N ASP A 86 26.15 -17.24 -38.16
CA ASP A 86 25.71 -15.83 -38.12
C ASP A 86 26.66 -14.97 -37.28
N LEU A 87 27.14 -15.53 -36.17
CA LEU A 87 28.07 -14.84 -35.28
C LEU A 87 29.43 -14.62 -35.97
N ALA A 88 29.93 -15.63 -36.70
CA ALA A 88 31.15 -15.53 -37.49
C ALA A 88 31.01 -14.49 -38.62
N LEU A 89 29.90 -14.51 -39.36
CA LEU A 89 29.57 -13.53 -40.41
C LEU A 89 29.51 -12.09 -39.88
N GLN A 90 28.97 -11.91 -38.67
CA GLN A 90 28.83 -10.58 -38.07
C GLN A 90 30.17 -10.00 -37.61
N VAL A 91 31.06 -10.85 -37.06
CA VAL A 91 32.44 -10.47 -36.71
C VAL A 91 33.23 -10.11 -37.98
N GLU A 92 33.07 -10.89 -39.04
CA GLU A 92 33.73 -10.68 -40.34
C GLU A 92 33.34 -9.33 -40.97
N ARG A 93 32.03 -9.02 -41.04
CA ARG A 93 31.54 -7.74 -41.56
C ARG A 93 32.05 -6.54 -40.77
N ARG A 94 32.16 -6.64 -39.44
CA ARG A 94 32.52 -5.51 -38.57
C ARG A 94 34.03 -5.25 -38.54
N GLN A 95 34.85 -6.29 -38.68
CA GLN A 95 36.32 -6.17 -38.71
C GLN A 95 36.92 -6.04 -40.13
N ARG A 96 36.08 -6.10 -41.19
CA ARG A 96 36.51 -6.05 -42.60
C ARG A 96 37.61 -7.08 -42.94
N ILE A 97 37.56 -8.26 -42.32
CA ILE A 97 38.50 -9.34 -42.59
C ILE A 97 37.94 -10.17 -43.73
N SER A 98 38.81 -10.60 -44.65
CA SER A 98 38.47 -11.45 -45.80
C SER A 98 37.73 -12.71 -45.38
N SER A 99 36.90 -13.24 -46.29
CA SER A 99 35.94 -14.38 -46.21
C SER A 99 36.43 -15.71 -45.64
N ASP A 100 37.59 -15.74 -45.00
CA ASP A 100 38.34 -16.91 -44.61
C ASP A 100 37.82 -17.53 -43.30
N LEU A 101 37.16 -16.76 -42.42
CA LEU A 101 36.68 -17.25 -41.13
C LEU A 101 35.45 -18.16 -41.26
N VAL A 102 34.46 -17.72 -42.03
CA VAL A 102 33.25 -18.53 -42.32
C VAL A 102 33.63 -19.75 -43.15
N ALA A 103 34.52 -19.59 -44.13
CA ALA A 103 35.04 -20.71 -44.91
C ALA A 103 35.78 -21.73 -44.05
N ALA A 104 36.65 -21.29 -43.12
CA ALA A 104 37.36 -22.18 -42.21
C ALA A 104 36.42 -22.97 -41.28
N LEU A 105 35.33 -22.36 -40.80
CA LEU A 105 34.30 -23.04 -40.01
C LEU A 105 33.50 -24.05 -40.85
N GLN A 106 33.08 -23.68 -42.05
CA GLN A 106 32.34 -24.57 -42.96
C GLN A 106 33.17 -25.75 -43.46
N PHE A 107 34.48 -25.58 -43.68
CA PHE A 107 35.41 -26.64 -44.06
C PHE A 107 35.74 -27.62 -42.91
N GLU A 108 35.54 -27.21 -41.66
CA GLU A 108 35.68 -28.10 -40.49
C GLU A 108 34.37 -28.87 -40.23
N GLU A 109 33.21 -28.22 -40.39
CA GLU A 109 31.90 -28.78 -40.05
C GLU A 109 31.36 -29.72 -41.12
N ARG A 110 31.59 -29.40 -42.41
CA ARG A 110 31.56 -30.43 -43.45
C ARG A 110 32.87 -31.20 -43.35
N SER A 111 32.82 -32.41 -42.79
CA SER A 111 33.69 -33.50 -43.21
C SER A 111 33.45 -33.75 -44.71
N ALA A 112 33.87 -32.80 -45.55
CA ALA A 112 33.74 -32.81 -46.99
C ALA A 112 34.76 -33.83 -47.50
N SER A 113 34.36 -35.09 -47.46
CA SER A 113 34.85 -36.10 -48.37
C SER A 113 34.70 -35.53 -49.79
N ALA A 114 35.85 -35.30 -50.43
CA ALA A 114 36.03 -35.17 -51.88
C ALA A 114 36.11 -33.79 -52.60
N VAL A 115 36.13 -32.61 -51.95
CA VAL A 115 36.36 -31.34 -52.70
C VAL A 115 37.47 -30.47 -52.10
N GLY A 116 38.55 -30.25 -52.87
CA GLY A 116 39.64 -29.29 -52.59
C GLY A 116 41.00 -29.89 -52.17
N SER A 117 42.11 -29.19 -52.47
CA SER A 117 43.46 -29.67 -52.13
C SER A 117 43.71 -29.64 -50.61
N PRO A 118 44.30 -30.70 -50.02
CA PRO A 118 44.58 -30.75 -48.57
C PRO A 118 45.49 -29.61 -48.09
N ARG A 119 46.44 -29.19 -48.94
CA ARG A 119 47.38 -28.10 -48.65
C ARG A 119 46.70 -26.74 -48.56
N LEU A 120 45.74 -26.42 -49.45
CA LEU A 120 45.00 -25.15 -49.39
C LEU A 120 44.12 -25.09 -48.14
N ARG A 121 43.48 -26.20 -47.77
CA ARG A 121 42.68 -26.30 -46.54
C ARG A 121 43.52 -26.00 -45.31
N GLN A 122 44.70 -26.63 -45.21
CA GLN A 122 45.58 -26.46 -44.07
C GLN A 122 46.17 -25.05 -44.01
N ALA A 123 46.54 -24.46 -45.16
CA ALA A 123 47.01 -23.07 -45.23
C ALA A 123 45.94 -22.05 -44.82
N VAL A 124 44.68 -22.26 -45.21
CA VAL A 124 43.55 -21.41 -44.78
C VAL A 124 43.32 -21.56 -43.28
N ILE A 125 43.31 -22.79 -42.74
CA ILE A 125 43.12 -23.02 -41.30
C ILE A 125 44.24 -22.35 -40.49
N GLU A 126 45.51 -22.53 -40.87
CA GLU A 126 46.68 -21.97 -40.17
C GLU A 126 46.74 -20.43 -40.27
N GLY A 127 46.44 -19.88 -41.46
CA GLY A 127 46.38 -18.45 -41.71
C GLY A 127 45.26 -17.76 -40.94
N THR A 128 44.10 -18.42 -40.82
CA THR A 128 42.95 -17.89 -40.08
C THR A 128 43.18 -18.00 -38.57
N ALA A 129 43.78 -19.10 -38.11
CA ALA A 129 44.06 -19.32 -36.69
C ALA A 129 45.09 -18.32 -36.13
N SER A 130 46.17 -18.05 -36.87
CA SER A 130 47.19 -17.06 -36.48
C SER A 130 46.64 -15.63 -36.46
N ARG A 131 45.76 -15.25 -37.40
CA ARG A 131 45.06 -13.94 -37.37
C ARG A 131 44.02 -13.85 -36.25
N SER A 132 43.32 -14.93 -35.94
CA SER A 132 42.29 -14.94 -34.88
C SER A 132 42.84 -14.67 -33.48
N GLN A 133 44.13 -14.94 -33.24
CA GLN A 133 44.76 -14.70 -31.95
C GLN A 133 44.89 -13.20 -31.62
N ARG A 134 44.91 -12.34 -32.65
CA ARG A 134 45.00 -10.88 -32.51
C ARG A 134 43.63 -10.19 -32.55
N LEU A 135 42.55 -10.94 -32.77
CA LEU A 135 41.20 -10.39 -32.87
C LEU A 135 40.57 -10.23 -31.50
N ASN A 136 40.30 -8.98 -31.15
CA ASN A 136 39.52 -8.62 -29.97
C ASN A 136 38.04 -8.73 -30.32
N VAL A 137 37.48 -9.93 -30.16
CA VAL A 137 36.10 -10.25 -30.59
C VAL A 137 35.03 -9.47 -29.81
N HIS A 138 35.44 -8.73 -28.77
CA HIS A 138 34.56 -7.95 -27.90
C HIS A 138 34.43 -6.46 -28.29
N ASP A 139 35.30 -5.91 -29.15
CA ASP A 139 35.31 -4.48 -29.48
C ASP A 139 34.15 -4.02 -30.39
N GLY A 140 33.26 -4.94 -30.76
CA GLY A 140 32.08 -4.69 -31.58
C GLY A 140 30.75 -4.71 -30.82
N PHE A 141 30.73 -4.65 -29.50
CA PHE A 141 29.48 -4.70 -28.73
C PHE A 141 29.06 -3.32 -28.23
N ASP A 142 28.04 -2.74 -28.87
CA ASP A 142 27.34 -1.55 -28.34
C ASP A 142 26.49 -1.96 -27.13
N SER A 143 27.11 -1.95 -25.94
CA SER A 143 26.46 -2.21 -24.66
C SER A 143 25.57 -1.05 -24.20
N GLY A 144 25.68 0.12 -24.84
CA GLY A 144 24.97 1.36 -24.48
C GLY A 144 23.46 1.20 -24.23
N PRO A 145 22.68 0.55 -25.12
CA PRO A 145 21.24 0.37 -24.91
C PRO A 145 20.91 -0.51 -23.71
N THR A 146 21.72 -1.55 -23.46
CA THR A 146 21.53 -2.48 -22.33
C THR A 146 21.89 -1.80 -21.01
N VAL A 147 23.02 -1.09 -20.97
CA VAL A 147 23.45 -0.33 -19.77
C VAL A 147 22.39 0.70 -19.38
N ARG A 148 21.84 1.43 -20.36
CA ARG A 148 20.76 2.40 -20.10
C ARG A 148 19.50 1.72 -19.54
N ARG A 149 19.08 0.57 -20.08
CA ARG A 149 17.90 -0.16 -19.56
C ARG A 149 18.11 -0.67 -18.14
N VAL A 150 19.30 -1.23 -17.88
CA VAL A 150 19.68 -1.68 -16.53
C VAL A 150 19.73 -0.49 -15.57
N ALA A 151 20.26 0.66 -15.99
CA ALA A 151 20.27 1.88 -15.18
C ALA A 151 18.84 2.34 -14.83
N TRP A 152 17.90 2.32 -15.78
CA TRP A 152 16.49 2.62 -15.50
C TRP A 152 15.84 1.63 -14.55
N LEU A 153 16.16 0.34 -14.67
CA LEU A 153 15.70 -0.66 -13.71
C LEU A 153 16.24 -0.39 -12.31
N ILE A 154 17.55 -0.14 -12.18
CA ILE A 154 18.18 0.17 -10.89
C ILE A 154 17.52 1.39 -10.27
N LEU A 155 17.28 2.45 -11.07
CA LEU A 155 16.60 3.65 -10.60
C LEU A 155 15.17 3.37 -10.14
N ALA A 156 14.41 2.57 -10.89
CA ALA A 156 13.03 2.21 -10.53
C ALA A 156 12.98 1.35 -9.25
N VAL A 157 13.89 0.38 -9.11
CA VAL A 157 14.00 -0.47 -7.92
C VAL A 157 14.44 0.36 -6.71
N ALA A 158 15.43 1.23 -6.87
CA ALA A 158 15.86 2.13 -5.81
C ALA A 158 14.71 3.05 -5.36
N GLY A 159 13.97 3.66 -6.29
CA GLY A 159 12.80 4.48 -5.98
C GLY A 159 11.71 3.71 -5.22
N ALA A 160 11.41 2.48 -5.65
CA ALA A 160 10.45 1.62 -4.95
C ALA A 160 10.93 1.23 -3.54
N ALA A 161 12.21 0.88 -3.38
CA ALA A 161 12.80 0.55 -2.09
C ALA A 161 12.83 1.76 -1.14
N THR A 162 13.19 2.94 -1.64
CA THR A 162 13.12 4.19 -0.88
C THR A 162 11.69 4.49 -0.44
N PHE A 163 10.70 4.34 -1.33
CA PHE A 163 9.29 4.54 -0.98
C PHE A 163 8.83 3.58 0.12
N ILE A 164 9.15 2.28 0.02
CA ILE A 164 8.79 1.28 1.03
C ILE A 164 9.47 1.58 2.37
N GLY A 165 10.74 2.01 2.35
CA GLY A 165 11.50 2.33 3.56
C GLY A 165 11.01 3.59 4.28
N VAL A 166 10.60 4.63 3.54
CA VAL A 166 10.12 5.90 4.11
C VAL A 166 8.63 5.83 4.49
N PHE A 167 7.82 5.11 3.71
CA PHE A 167 6.36 5.02 3.89
C PHE A 167 5.85 3.57 3.99
N PRO A 168 6.26 2.81 5.02
CA PRO A 168 5.93 1.39 5.13
C PRO A 168 4.41 1.13 5.25
N GLU A 169 3.67 2.02 5.92
CA GLU A 169 2.22 1.87 6.06
C GLU A 169 1.48 2.03 4.72
N TYR A 170 1.90 2.99 3.88
CA TYR A 170 1.30 3.19 2.56
C TYR A 170 1.57 2.00 1.65
N ALA A 171 2.77 1.43 1.69
CA ALA A 171 3.10 0.22 0.94
C ALA A 171 2.27 -0.99 1.42
N ARG A 172 2.08 -1.15 2.72
CA ARG A 172 1.23 -2.22 3.30
C ARG A 172 -0.22 -2.06 2.87
N VAL A 173 -0.79 -0.86 3.00
CA VAL A 173 -2.18 -0.59 2.58
C VAL A 173 -2.32 -0.77 1.07
N PHE A 174 -1.36 -0.32 0.27
CA PHE A 174 -1.38 -0.56 -1.18
C PHE A 174 -1.37 -2.06 -1.51
N GLY A 175 -0.56 -2.88 -0.82
CA GLY A 175 -0.56 -4.33 -0.98
C GLY A 175 -1.91 -4.96 -0.64
N GLN A 176 -2.52 -4.55 0.47
CA GLN A 176 -3.88 -5.00 0.84
C GLN A 176 -4.92 -4.55 -0.19
N ARG A 177 -4.85 -3.31 -0.67
CA ARG A 177 -5.76 -2.76 -1.68
C ARG A 177 -5.58 -3.42 -3.04
N LEU A 178 -4.36 -3.81 -3.41
CA LEU A 178 -4.08 -4.61 -4.61
C LEU A 178 -4.72 -6.00 -4.52
N ALA A 179 -4.81 -6.56 -3.31
CA ALA A 179 -5.59 -7.76 -3.00
C ALA A 179 -7.10 -7.48 -2.78
N LEU A 180 -7.60 -6.34 -3.26
CA LEU A 180 -9.00 -5.90 -3.17
C LEU A 180 -9.52 -5.64 -1.75
N GLY A 181 -8.63 -5.40 -0.78
CA GLY A 181 -8.99 -4.97 0.56
C GLY A 181 -9.65 -3.57 0.58
N ALA A 182 -10.50 -3.35 1.58
CA ALA A 182 -11.24 -2.11 1.82
C ALA A 182 -10.52 -1.11 2.74
N THR A 183 -9.22 -1.33 3.01
CA THR A 183 -8.44 -0.47 3.89
C THR A 183 -8.22 0.92 3.27
N HIS A 184 -8.35 1.97 4.07
CA HIS A 184 -8.05 3.34 3.67
C HIS A 184 -6.56 3.67 3.83
N TYR A 185 -6.03 4.55 2.98
CA TYR A 185 -4.67 5.04 3.16
C TYR A 185 -4.55 5.83 4.47
N PRO A 186 -3.38 5.80 5.14
CA PRO A 186 -3.19 6.55 6.37
C PRO A 186 -3.44 8.04 6.14
N SER A 187 -4.33 8.64 6.92
CA SER A 187 -4.54 10.09 6.98
C SER A 187 -3.84 10.66 8.22
N TRP A 188 -3.40 11.92 8.13
CA TRP A 188 -2.82 12.60 9.29
C TRP A 188 -3.85 12.85 10.40
N THR A 189 -5.12 12.94 10.04
CA THR A 189 -6.25 13.04 10.97
C THR A 189 -6.88 11.66 11.08
N GLN A 190 -6.92 11.11 12.29
CA GLN A 190 -7.53 9.80 12.55
C GLN A 190 -8.75 9.96 13.43
N ILE A 191 -9.90 9.47 12.93
CA ILE A 191 -11.12 9.33 13.72
C ILE A 191 -10.92 8.15 14.66
N ARG A 192 -10.96 8.40 15.97
CA ARG A 192 -10.78 7.37 17.00
C ARG A 192 -12.10 6.82 17.48
N THR A 193 -13.04 7.71 17.75
CA THR A 193 -14.32 7.34 18.33
C THR A 193 -15.44 8.14 17.68
N ILE A 194 -16.54 7.47 17.34
CA ILE A 194 -17.79 8.09 16.94
C ILE A 194 -18.86 7.56 17.88
N GLY A 195 -19.54 8.46 18.59
CA GLY A 195 -20.76 8.14 19.31
C GLY A 195 -21.94 8.91 18.76
N VAL A 196 -23.10 8.27 18.83
CA VAL A 196 -24.37 8.78 18.34
C VAL A 196 -25.37 8.74 19.50
N SER A 197 -25.77 9.92 19.98
CA SER A 197 -26.67 10.12 21.13
C SER A 197 -26.23 9.30 22.36
N GLY A 198 -24.94 9.39 22.68
CA GLY A 198 -24.30 8.69 23.80
C GLY A 198 -23.88 7.24 23.52
N MET A 199 -24.43 6.59 22.49
CA MET A 199 -24.07 5.21 22.14
C MET A 199 -22.80 5.16 21.28
N PRO A 200 -21.82 4.29 21.60
CA PRO A 200 -20.62 4.12 20.79
C PRO A 200 -20.97 3.39 19.48
N VAL A 201 -20.59 4.00 18.36
CA VAL A 201 -20.82 3.43 17.04
C VAL A 201 -19.52 2.94 16.42
N LEU A 202 -18.44 3.67 16.67
CA LEU A 202 -17.10 3.32 16.27
C LEU A 202 -16.18 3.55 17.47
N GLU A 203 -15.51 2.52 17.95
CA GLU A 203 -14.43 2.60 18.94
C GLU A 203 -13.23 1.85 18.37
N ASN A 204 -12.07 2.51 18.40
CA ASN A 204 -10.88 2.03 17.70
C ASN A 204 -10.37 0.67 18.24
N ALA A 205 -9.68 -0.07 17.38
CA ALA A 205 -9.13 -1.44 17.51
C ALA A 205 -10.10 -2.63 17.39
N GLU A 206 -11.32 -2.61 17.95
CA GLU A 206 -12.17 -3.82 17.96
C GLU A 206 -13.14 -3.93 16.77
N HIS A 207 -13.65 -2.80 16.27
CA HIS A 207 -14.62 -2.79 15.16
C HIS A 207 -14.24 -1.78 14.07
N PRO A 208 -13.60 -2.21 12.97
CA PRO A 208 -13.24 -1.32 11.86
C PRO A 208 -14.47 -0.84 11.06
N THR A 209 -15.66 -1.38 11.33
CA THR A 209 -16.92 -1.03 10.71
C THR A 209 -17.86 -0.39 11.73
N PRO A 210 -18.45 0.79 11.44
CA PRO A 210 -19.48 1.39 12.27
C PRO A 210 -20.64 0.41 12.51
N ARG A 211 -21.17 0.39 13.74
CA ARG A 211 -22.36 -0.40 14.09
C ARG A 211 -23.66 0.37 13.81
N ASP A 212 -24.72 -0.32 13.41
CA ASP A 212 -26.02 0.32 13.30
C ASP A 212 -26.58 0.61 14.70
N VAL A 213 -27.11 1.81 14.90
CA VAL A 213 -27.74 2.24 16.15
C VAL A 213 -29.21 2.53 15.91
N ARG A 214 -30.06 2.05 16.83
CA ARG A 214 -31.49 2.32 16.82
C ARG A 214 -31.80 3.45 17.80
N LEU A 215 -32.40 4.50 17.28
CA LEU A 215 -32.89 5.63 18.06
C LEU A 215 -34.40 5.75 17.85
N ALA A 216 -35.11 6.15 18.89
CA ALA A 216 -36.54 6.41 18.77
C ALA A 216 -36.75 7.65 17.89
N GLU A 217 -37.73 7.57 16.99
CA GLU A 217 -38.16 8.71 16.20
C GLU A 217 -38.63 9.84 17.13
N GLY A 218 -38.32 11.08 16.76
CA GLY A 218 -38.65 12.27 17.53
C GLY A 218 -37.58 12.71 18.52
N LEU A 219 -36.57 11.89 18.82
CA LEU A 219 -35.46 12.28 19.70
C LEU A 219 -34.41 13.11 18.94
N PRO A 220 -33.68 13.99 19.65
CA PRO A 220 -32.52 14.66 19.08
C PRO A 220 -31.42 13.63 18.80
N LEU A 221 -30.75 13.83 17.68
CA LEU A 221 -29.61 13.03 17.25
C LEU A 221 -28.35 13.86 17.44
N GLU A 222 -27.46 13.43 18.34
CA GLU A 222 -26.17 14.08 18.58
C GLU A 222 -25.04 13.19 18.06
N PHE A 223 -24.12 13.75 17.29
CA PHE A 223 -22.86 13.12 16.92
C PHE A 223 -21.74 13.70 17.77
N LEU A 224 -20.94 12.82 18.36
CA LEU A 224 -19.70 13.19 19.03
C LEU A 224 -18.56 12.40 18.40
N VAL A 225 -17.55 13.12 17.91
CA VAL A 225 -16.46 12.53 17.13
C VAL A 225 -15.13 12.94 17.72
N ARG A 226 -14.35 11.98 18.19
CA ARG A 226 -12.98 12.22 18.67
C ARG A 226 -11.98 11.95 17.58
N VAL A 227 -11.09 12.91 17.36
CA VAL A 227 -10.00 12.83 16.39
C VAL A 227 -8.65 13.04 17.06
N THR A 228 -7.63 12.41 16.48
CA THR A 228 -6.23 12.53 16.90
C THR A 228 -5.32 12.78 15.70
N GLY A 229 -4.11 13.25 15.94
CA GLY A 229 -3.12 13.56 14.91
C GLY A 229 -3.20 15.03 14.50
N ARG A 230 -3.29 15.33 13.20
CA ARG A 230 -3.49 16.71 12.74
C ARG A 230 -4.95 17.12 12.96
N LEU A 231 -5.18 17.99 13.93
CA LEU A 231 -6.52 18.43 14.30
C LEU A 231 -7.12 19.31 13.18
N PRO A 232 -8.27 18.94 12.60
CA PRO A 232 -8.96 19.76 11.62
C PRO A 232 -9.62 20.96 12.32
N GLN A 233 -9.94 22.02 11.57
CA GLN A 233 -10.67 23.17 12.11
C GLN A 233 -12.18 23.03 11.93
N ARG A 234 -12.60 22.22 10.97
CA ARG A 234 -14.00 22.02 10.59
C ARG A 234 -14.27 20.55 10.33
N GLY A 235 -15.54 20.20 10.40
CA GLY A 235 -16.05 18.93 9.91
C GLY A 235 -17.51 19.05 9.52
N GLU A 236 -18.01 18.02 8.86
CA GLU A 236 -19.43 17.90 8.55
C GLU A 236 -19.89 16.45 8.68
N ALA A 237 -21.12 16.26 9.18
CA ALA A 237 -21.83 15.00 9.13
C ALA A 237 -22.92 15.11 8.05
N ARG A 238 -22.78 14.34 6.97
CA ARG A 238 -23.78 14.23 5.90
C ARG A 238 -24.73 13.09 6.23
N LEU A 239 -26.01 13.42 6.33
CA LEU A 239 -27.11 12.49 6.55
C LEU A 239 -27.86 12.28 5.23
N VAL A 240 -28.19 11.03 4.94
CA VAL A 240 -29.03 10.63 3.81
C VAL A 240 -30.20 9.82 4.36
N SER A 241 -31.41 10.32 4.18
CA SER A 241 -32.64 9.62 4.54
C SER A 241 -32.88 8.42 3.63
N GLY A 242 -33.20 7.26 4.21
CA GLY A 242 -33.45 6.02 3.45
C GLY A 242 -34.61 6.11 2.46
N PRO A 243 -35.81 6.58 2.85
CA PRO A 243 -36.99 6.60 1.97
C PRO A 243 -36.97 7.73 0.94
N SER A 244 -36.46 8.91 1.33
CA SER A 244 -36.62 10.16 0.59
C SER A 244 -35.38 10.57 -0.24
N ASP A 245 -34.23 9.89 -0.05
CA ASP A 245 -32.89 10.33 -0.51
C ASP A 245 -32.59 11.80 -0.15
N ALA A 246 -33.29 12.34 0.85
CA ALA A 246 -33.07 13.70 1.31
C ALA A 246 -31.70 13.78 1.98
N ARG A 247 -30.90 14.75 1.53
CA ARG A 247 -29.55 14.97 2.05
C ARG A 247 -29.55 16.16 2.98
N ARG A 248 -29.04 15.97 4.18
CA ARG A 248 -28.85 17.04 5.17
C ARG A 248 -27.40 17.06 5.60
N VAL A 249 -26.81 18.24 5.65
CA VAL A 249 -25.44 18.42 6.16
C VAL A 249 -25.54 19.09 7.51
N LEU A 250 -24.89 18.51 8.51
CA LEU A 250 -24.71 19.08 9.84
C LEU A 250 -23.26 19.51 10.00
N GLU A 251 -23.03 20.74 10.43
CA GLU A 251 -21.69 21.20 10.75
C GLU A 251 -21.22 20.58 12.07
N LEU A 252 -19.98 20.09 12.08
CA LEU A 252 -19.32 19.57 13.27
C LEU A 252 -18.53 20.70 13.92
N GLU A 253 -19.01 21.16 15.07
CA GLU A 253 -18.38 22.21 15.86
C GLU A 253 -17.37 21.60 16.84
N PRO A 254 -16.13 22.10 16.92
CA PRO A 254 -15.17 21.63 17.91
C PRO A 254 -15.63 22.05 19.32
N LEU A 255 -15.68 21.10 20.26
CA LEU A 255 -15.88 21.44 21.67
C LEU A 255 -14.64 22.14 22.21
N SER A 256 -14.88 23.20 23.01
CA SER A 256 -13.79 23.85 23.73
C SER A 256 -13.23 22.93 24.82
N LEU A 257 -12.00 23.21 25.27
CA LEU A 257 -11.41 22.49 26.39
C LEU A 257 -12.24 22.67 27.67
N ASP A 258 -12.83 23.85 27.87
CA ASP A 258 -13.69 24.11 29.03
C ASP A 258 -14.99 23.30 28.98
N GLU A 259 -15.63 23.20 27.81
CA GLU A 259 -16.82 22.36 27.63
C GLU A 259 -16.52 20.87 27.89
N ARG A 260 -15.37 20.39 27.41
CA ARG A 260 -14.92 19.00 27.65
C ARG A 260 -14.63 18.75 29.12
N ARG A 261 -13.96 19.68 29.79
CA ARG A 261 -13.70 19.61 31.24
C ARG A 261 -15.00 19.59 32.03
N LEU A 262 -15.95 20.46 31.72
CA LEU A 262 -17.27 20.50 32.37
C LEU A 262 -18.01 19.16 32.25
N ARG A 263 -17.89 18.45 31.13
CA ARG A 263 -18.47 17.11 30.97
C ARG A 263 -17.83 16.08 31.91
N LEU A 264 -16.51 16.13 32.09
CA LEU A 264 -15.82 15.26 33.03
C LEU A 264 -16.20 15.57 34.48
N GLU A 265 -16.33 16.85 34.82
CA GLU A 265 -16.78 17.30 36.14
C GLU A 265 -18.25 16.88 36.41
N ASP A 266 -19.15 16.97 35.42
CA ASP A 266 -20.52 16.44 35.52
C ASP A 266 -20.52 14.92 35.76
N ALA A 267 -19.70 14.17 35.03
CA ALA A 267 -19.56 12.73 35.25
C ALA A 267 -19.04 12.41 36.66
N GLN A 268 -18.03 13.15 37.13
CA GLN A 268 -17.47 13.00 38.47
C GLN A 268 -18.52 13.24 39.55
N ALA A 269 -19.29 14.33 39.44
CA ALA A 269 -20.34 14.69 40.38
C ALA A 269 -21.44 13.61 40.43
N ARG A 270 -21.84 13.07 39.27
CA ARG A 270 -22.83 11.97 39.21
C ARG A 270 -22.31 10.69 39.86
N ILE A 271 -21.05 10.32 39.62
CA ILE A 271 -20.42 9.15 40.24
C ILE A 271 -20.35 9.32 41.77
N GLN A 272 -19.95 10.49 42.26
CA GLN A 272 -19.89 10.79 43.69
C GLN A 272 -21.28 10.72 44.33
N ALA A 273 -22.29 11.33 43.71
CA ALA A 273 -23.67 11.26 44.21
C ALA A 273 -24.17 9.80 44.32
N ALA A 274 -23.86 8.95 43.33
CA ALA A 274 -24.22 7.54 43.35
C ALA A 274 -23.43 6.69 44.38
N GLN A 275 -22.22 7.12 44.74
CA GLN A 275 -21.46 6.51 45.83
C GLN A 275 -22.03 6.89 47.21
N GLU A 276 -22.48 8.14 47.36
CA GLU A 276 -23.04 8.67 48.61
C GLU A 276 -24.48 8.21 48.87
N ASP A 277 -25.30 8.10 47.83
CA ASP A 277 -26.70 7.68 47.92
C ASP A 277 -26.93 6.27 47.36
N PRO A 278 -27.09 5.26 48.24
CA PRO A 278 -27.37 3.90 47.83
C PRO A 278 -28.67 3.70 47.05
N GLN A 279 -29.59 4.67 47.05
CA GLN A 279 -30.89 4.59 46.39
C GLN A 279 -30.82 4.93 44.89
N ILE A 280 -29.72 5.53 44.43
CA ILE A 280 -29.54 5.83 43.01
C ILE A 280 -29.34 4.51 42.26
N ASP A 281 -30.25 4.22 41.33
CA ASP A 281 -30.12 3.09 40.42
C ASP A 281 -29.03 3.42 39.39
N VAL A 282 -27.88 2.78 39.56
CA VAL A 282 -26.71 2.95 38.69
C VAL A 282 -26.78 2.08 37.44
N VAL A 283 -27.82 1.25 37.31
CA VAL A 283 -28.00 0.36 36.15
C VAL A 283 -28.81 1.07 35.06
N GLY A 284 -28.52 0.75 33.80
CA GLY A 284 -29.29 1.21 32.65
C GLY A 284 -29.00 2.68 32.28
N PRO A 285 -30.02 3.56 32.16
CA PRO A 285 -29.84 4.89 31.57
C PRO A 285 -28.79 5.76 32.27
N TRP A 286 -28.69 5.64 33.60
CA TRP A 286 -27.72 6.42 34.37
C TRP A 286 -26.28 6.10 33.95
N ALA A 287 -25.91 4.83 33.88
CA ALA A 287 -24.57 4.42 33.50
C ALA A 287 -24.28 4.71 32.03
N ASP A 288 -25.27 4.58 31.14
CA ASP A 288 -25.13 4.97 29.73
C ASP A 288 -24.82 6.47 29.59
N GLU A 289 -25.52 7.34 30.32
CA GLU A 289 -25.29 8.77 30.33
C GLU A 289 -23.90 9.13 30.89
N VAL A 290 -23.52 8.55 32.02
CA VAL A 290 -22.21 8.80 32.64
C VAL A 290 -21.07 8.28 31.76
N ALA A 291 -21.21 7.08 31.20
CA ALA A 291 -20.23 6.54 30.25
C ALA A 291 -20.11 7.43 29.01
N ALA A 292 -21.22 7.98 28.49
CA ALA A 292 -21.20 8.90 27.35
C ALA A 292 -20.49 10.23 27.63
N LEU A 293 -20.51 10.72 28.88
CA LEU A 293 -19.74 11.90 29.29
C LEU A 293 -18.22 11.60 29.30
N LEU A 294 -17.84 10.42 29.78
CA LEU A 294 -16.44 10.01 29.96
C LEU A 294 -15.75 9.54 28.69
N ARG A 295 -16.47 8.88 27.78
CA ARG A 295 -15.94 8.09 26.63
C ARG A 295 -14.86 8.77 25.80
N TYR A 296 -14.95 10.09 25.61
CA TYR A 296 -14.04 10.82 24.73
C TYR A 296 -12.76 11.29 25.41
N ASP A 297 -12.79 11.55 26.71
CA ASP A 297 -11.66 12.15 27.41
C ASP A 297 -11.07 11.24 28.50
N CYS A 298 -11.84 10.26 28.99
CA CYS A 298 -11.41 9.26 29.97
C CYS A 298 -12.04 7.89 29.61
N SER A 299 -11.49 7.22 28.58
CA SER A 299 -12.03 5.95 28.07
C SER A 299 -12.00 4.82 29.08
N ASP A 300 -11.01 4.81 29.97
CA ASP A 300 -10.81 3.74 30.95
C ASP A 300 -11.93 3.79 32.02
N ALA A 301 -12.23 4.98 32.54
CA ALA A 301 -13.38 5.18 33.43
C ALA A 301 -14.70 4.86 32.71
N ALA A 302 -14.84 5.26 31.44
CA ALA A 302 -16.03 4.96 30.65
C ALA A 302 -16.25 3.45 30.47
N ALA A 303 -15.18 2.66 30.30
CA ALA A 303 -15.24 1.21 30.18
C ALA A 303 -15.74 0.55 31.48
N GLU A 304 -15.26 1.01 32.64
CA GLU A 304 -15.73 0.50 33.94
C GLU A 304 -17.21 0.80 34.19
N ILE A 305 -17.67 2.01 33.85
CA ILE A 305 -19.09 2.36 33.96
C ILE A 305 -19.94 1.57 32.96
N ALA A 306 -19.48 1.39 31.72
CA ALA A 306 -20.19 0.60 30.71
C ALA A 306 -20.28 -0.89 31.10
N ALA A 307 -19.30 -1.42 31.84
CA ALA A 307 -19.33 -2.79 32.32
C ALA A 307 -20.52 -3.06 33.26
N ILE A 308 -20.96 -2.06 34.05
CA ILE A 308 -22.15 -2.13 34.92
C ILE A 308 -23.41 -2.43 34.09
N VAL A 309 -23.58 -1.74 32.96
CA VAL A 309 -24.76 -1.93 32.07
C VAL A 309 -24.76 -3.31 31.42
N SER A 310 -23.59 -3.78 30.99
CA SER A 310 -23.49 -5.02 30.21
C SER A 310 -23.83 -6.28 31.02
N GLY A 311 -23.78 -6.23 32.35
CA GLY A 311 -23.91 -7.40 33.23
C GLY A 311 -22.88 -8.52 32.95
N ASN A 312 -21.89 -8.23 32.09
CA ASN A 312 -20.99 -9.20 31.47
C ASN A 312 -19.62 -9.23 32.17
N SER A 313 -19.56 -8.65 33.36
CA SER A 313 -18.34 -8.40 34.09
C SER A 313 -18.11 -9.54 35.07
N ASP A 314 -16.87 -10.00 35.22
CA ASP A 314 -16.45 -11.01 36.19
C ASP A 314 -17.31 -10.93 37.46
N ALA A 315 -17.99 -12.03 37.82
CA ALA A 315 -18.96 -12.11 38.91
C ALA A 315 -18.39 -11.77 40.31
N SER A 316 -17.14 -11.31 40.37
CA SER A 316 -16.39 -10.97 41.58
C SER A 316 -16.54 -9.51 42.01
N LEU A 317 -16.87 -8.57 41.12
CA LEU A 317 -16.94 -7.14 41.45
C LEU A 317 -18.38 -6.62 41.48
N SER A 318 -18.73 -5.95 42.57
CA SER A 318 -19.99 -5.23 42.71
C SER A 318 -19.99 -3.93 41.90
N ASP A 319 -21.19 -3.45 41.52
CA ASP A 319 -21.34 -2.21 40.76
C ASP A 319 -20.68 -1.00 41.46
N ARG A 320 -20.71 -0.96 42.79
CA ARG A 320 -20.06 0.11 43.58
C ARG A 320 -18.54 0.04 43.56
N GLU A 321 -17.97 -1.16 43.54
CA GLU A 321 -16.53 -1.31 43.37
C GLU A 321 -16.10 -0.78 42.00
N ARG A 322 -16.91 -1.01 40.95
CA ARG A 322 -16.66 -0.44 39.62
C ARG A 322 -16.75 1.08 39.59
N LEU A 323 -17.71 1.68 40.30
CA LEU A 323 -17.74 3.15 40.47
C LEU A 323 -16.45 3.67 41.10
N THR A 324 -15.92 2.95 42.08
CA THR A 324 -14.67 3.32 42.76
C THR A 324 -13.49 3.20 41.81
N LEU A 325 -13.41 2.12 41.04
CA LEU A 325 -12.39 1.91 40.01
C LEU A 325 -12.44 2.96 38.88
N ALA A 326 -13.63 3.45 38.52
CA ALA A 326 -13.79 4.52 37.54
C ALA A 326 -13.35 5.90 38.08
N THR A 327 -13.32 6.09 39.40
CA THR A 327 -13.04 7.39 40.03
C THR A 327 -11.56 7.78 39.94
N GLU A 328 -10.65 6.83 40.13
CA GLU A 328 -9.19 7.06 40.07
C GLU A 328 -8.72 7.60 38.70
N PRO A 329 -8.96 6.93 37.56
CA PRO A 329 -8.54 7.43 36.24
C PRO A 329 -9.22 8.75 35.86
N LEU A 330 -10.44 9.00 36.35
CA LEU A 330 -11.13 10.27 36.14
C LEU A 330 -10.45 11.43 36.89
N ASN A 331 -10.09 11.21 38.16
CA ASN A 331 -9.39 12.21 38.97
C ASN A 331 -8.01 12.51 38.39
N ASP A 332 -7.27 11.48 38.00
CA ASP A 332 -5.96 11.63 37.35
C ASP A 332 -6.08 12.44 36.06
N ARG A 333 -7.11 12.16 35.25
CA ARG A 333 -7.36 12.88 34.00
C ARG A 333 -7.73 14.35 34.23
N LEU A 334 -8.54 14.65 35.25
CA LEU A 334 -8.88 16.03 35.62
C LEU A 334 -7.67 16.78 36.19
N ALA A 335 -6.80 16.10 36.93
CA ALA A 335 -5.57 16.68 37.46
C ALA A 335 -4.54 17.01 36.37
N ALA A 336 -4.48 16.20 35.30
CA ALA A 336 -3.60 16.40 34.15
C ALA A 336 -4.16 17.36 33.07
N TRP A 337 -5.31 18.00 33.32
CA TRP A 337 -5.96 18.89 32.35
C TRP A 337 -5.26 20.26 32.26
N PRO A 338 -5.01 20.84 31.05
CA PRO A 338 -5.48 20.42 29.72
C PRO A 338 -4.46 19.62 28.89
N ASP A 339 -3.25 19.38 29.38
CA ASP A 339 -2.09 18.97 28.56
C ASP A 339 -2.36 17.73 27.69
N GLU A 340 -2.94 16.68 28.26
CA GLU A 340 -3.24 15.47 27.50
C GLU A 340 -4.47 15.61 26.58
N ALA A 341 -5.35 16.58 26.85
CA ALA A 341 -6.56 16.85 26.09
C ALA A 341 -6.29 17.63 24.80
N GLU A 342 -5.21 18.42 24.75
CA GLU A 342 -4.79 19.18 23.56
C GLU A 342 -4.35 18.28 22.40
N SER A 343 -3.94 17.04 22.68
CA SER A 343 -3.54 16.06 21.66
C SER A 343 -4.71 15.53 20.82
N ALA A 344 -5.95 15.81 21.24
CA ALA A 344 -7.17 15.34 20.60
C ALA A 344 -8.22 16.46 20.50
N ALA A 345 -9.02 16.44 19.44
CA ALA A 345 -10.19 17.29 19.33
C ALA A 345 -11.45 16.44 19.38
N VAL A 346 -12.50 16.99 20.00
CA VAL A 346 -13.84 16.39 20.02
C VAL A 346 -14.76 17.33 19.26
N PHE A 347 -15.52 16.80 18.32
CA PHE A 347 -16.49 17.56 17.54
C PHE A 347 -17.90 17.13 17.89
N ARG A 348 -18.83 18.09 17.91
CA ARG A 348 -20.26 17.88 18.13
C ARG A 348 -21.05 18.35 16.91
N ALA A 349 -22.01 17.54 16.50
CA ALA A 349 -23.09 17.97 15.61
C ALA A 349 -24.42 17.53 16.21
N ARG A 350 -25.46 18.36 16.06
CA ARG A 350 -26.79 18.07 16.59
C ARG A 350 -27.86 18.24 15.53
N LEU A 351 -28.78 17.28 15.49
CA LEU A 351 -30.03 17.34 14.76
C LEU A 351 -31.16 17.31 15.78
N ASP A 352 -32.01 18.33 15.78
CA ASP A 352 -33.03 18.50 16.83
C ASP A 352 -34.03 17.36 16.90
N ARG A 353 -34.31 16.72 15.76
CA ARG A 353 -35.31 15.65 15.66
C ARG A 353 -34.96 14.66 14.56
N LEU A 354 -34.85 13.39 14.93
CA LEU A 354 -34.81 12.29 13.99
C LEU A 354 -36.24 11.99 13.51
N VAL A 355 -36.50 12.13 12.21
CA VAL A 355 -37.85 11.94 11.64
C VAL A 355 -37.97 10.61 10.92
N GLU A 356 -36.88 10.10 10.35
CA GLU A 356 -36.83 8.88 9.57
C GLU A 356 -35.44 8.24 9.69
N PRO A 357 -35.27 6.96 9.30
CA PRO A 357 -33.97 6.31 9.29
C PRO A 357 -32.98 7.03 8.37
N VAL A 358 -31.79 7.34 8.90
CA VAL A 358 -30.72 8.02 8.16
C VAL A 358 -29.46 7.16 8.10
N SER A 359 -28.81 7.16 6.94
CA SER A 359 -27.41 6.79 6.80
C SER A 359 -26.54 8.03 6.96
N TYR A 360 -25.36 7.90 7.55
CA TYR A 360 -24.48 9.06 7.79
C TYR A 360 -23.07 8.83 7.26
N GLN A 361 -22.41 9.93 6.91
CA GLN A 361 -21.00 9.99 6.53
C GLN A 361 -20.36 11.18 7.25
N ILE A 362 -19.26 10.95 7.95
CA ILE A 362 -18.53 11.98 8.68
C ILE A 362 -17.29 12.38 7.89
N TYR A 363 -17.12 13.67 7.66
CA TYR A 363 -15.97 14.28 7.01
C TYR A 363 -15.31 15.26 7.96
N LEU A 364 -13.98 15.19 8.05
CA LEU A 364 -13.16 15.99 8.94
C LEU A 364 -11.94 16.43 8.13
N GLY A 365 -11.75 17.73 7.91
CA GLY A 365 -10.76 18.25 6.96
C GLY A 365 -10.62 19.75 6.95
#